data_AF-A0A6P8F133-F1
#
_entry.id   AF-A0A6P8F133-F1
#
_cell.length_a   1.000
_cell.length_b   1.000
_cell.length_c   1.000
_cell.angle_alpha   90.00
_cell.angle_beta   90.00
_cell.angle_gamma   90.00
#
_symmetry.space_group_name_H-M   'P 1'
#
loop_
_entity.id
_entity.type
_entity.pdbx_description
1 polymer ?
#
loop_
_entity_poly.entity_id
_entity_poly.type
_entity_poly.pdbx_seq_one_letter_code
_entity_poly.pdbx_strand_id
1 'polypeptide(L)'
;MQNLEVTNGLRGLNLTTIIHVPVKLKGKDIWTNVDSLNIQGCTRGGEKSPIITDLQHTFKDNKEPDVNCSFAVCLEFRCTSYMTRDARRVYTISGNVSSGWIEQTGLRSASFHLVSSATLEYDNNKYIFYSSDSSCLAPVARIETLVEVYEEPNLTKEIIGGVVGGLILLALMTAGLAKMNVQVFQHQLLQTSCKSEL
;
A
#
# COMPACT_ATOMS: atom_id res chain seq x y z
N MET A 1 1.39 -4.80 9.91
CA MET A 1 2.00 -5.09 11.22
C MET A 1 3.50 -4.96 11.07
N GLN A 2 4.15 -4.25 11.98
CA GLN A 2 5.60 -3.99 11.97
C GLN A 2 6.22 -4.50 13.26
N ASN A 3 7.34 -5.22 13.17
CA ASN A 3 8.05 -5.78 14.32
C ASN A 3 9.48 -5.24 14.37
N LEU A 4 9.87 -4.72 15.53
CA LEU A 4 11.22 -4.29 15.84
C LEU A 4 11.78 -5.19 16.93
N GLU A 5 12.93 -5.80 16.67
CA GLU A 5 13.67 -6.55 17.67
C GLU A 5 14.87 -5.76 18.17
N VAL A 6 15.02 -5.69 19.48
CA VAL A 6 16.19 -5.12 20.16
C VAL A 6 16.83 -6.21 20.99
N THR A 7 18.14 -6.41 20.80
CA THR A 7 18.94 -7.40 21.52
C THR A 7 20.10 -6.73 22.26
N ASN A 8 20.49 -7.32 23.40
CA ASN A 8 21.68 -6.90 24.13
C ASN A 8 22.63 -8.10 24.31
N GLY A 9 23.73 -8.15 23.58
CA GLY A 9 24.69 -9.27 23.65
C GLY A 9 25.81 -9.13 24.69
N LEU A 10 25.92 -7.98 25.37
CA LEU A 10 27.08 -7.66 26.20
C LEU A 10 26.71 -7.49 27.67
N ARG A 11 26.70 -6.25 28.18
CA ARG A 11 26.51 -5.95 29.59
C ARG A 11 25.09 -5.45 29.83
N GLY A 12 24.54 -5.76 31.00
CA GLY A 12 23.26 -5.21 31.41
C GLY A 12 23.25 -3.67 31.44
N LEU A 13 22.24 -3.05 30.84
CA LEU A 13 22.06 -1.59 30.82
C LEU A 13 20.58 -1.20 30.77
N ASN A 14 20.29 0.02 31.24
CA ASN A 14 19.04 0.69 30.94
C ASN A 14 19.13 1.31 29.55
N LEU A 15 18.17 0.98 28.71
CA LEU A 15 18.09 1.41 27.32
C LEU A 15 16.70 1.97 27.06
N THR A 16 16.63 3.08 26.32
CA THR A 16 15.37 3.59 25.77
C THR A 16 15.39 3.40 24.27
N THR A 17 14.46 2.60 23.76
CA THR A 17 14.18 2.53 22.33
C THR A 17 13.16 3.60 21.99
N ILE A 18 13.50 4.51 21.08
CA ILE A 18 12.59 5.53 20.59
C ILE A 18 12.11 5.09 19.22
N ILE A 19 10.79 4.96 19.05
CA ILE A 19 10.17 4.54 17.81
C ILE A 19 9.33 5.71 17.28
N HIS A 20 9.60 6.15 16.06
CA HIS A 20 8.79 7.12 15.35
C HIS A 20 7.92 6.41 14.32
N VAL A 21 6.60 6.57 14.46
CA VAL A 21 5.61 5.94 13.60
C VAL A 21 4.90 7.01 12.76
N PRO A 22 4.92 6.95 11.42
CA PRO A 22 4.17 7.88 10.57
C PRO A 22 2.67 7.69 10.78
N VAL A 23 1.98 8.79 11.11
CA VAL A 23 0.54 8.75 11.45
C VAL A 23 -0.34 9.65 10.61
N LYS A 24 0.18 10.74 10.03
CA LYS A 24 -0.59 11.60 9.14
C LYS A 24 0.24 12.06 7.94
N LEU A 25 -0.32 11.92 6.74
CA LEU A 25 0.26 12.47 5.52
C LEU A 25 -0.68 13.58 5.02
N LYS A 26 -0.17 14.81 4.88
CA LYS A 26 -0.96 15.98 4.43
C LYS A 26 -2.29 16.16 5.18
N GLY A 27 -2.30 15.88 6.48
CA GLY A 27 -3.48 16.04 7.34
C GLY A 27 -4.50 14.90 7.24
N LYS A 28 -4.21 13.83 6.48
CA LYS A 28 -5.00 12.60 6.46
C LYS A 28 -4.31 11.55 7.31
N ASP A 29 -5.06 10.91 8.19
CA ASP A 29 -4.55 9.83 9.04
C ASP A 29 -4.13 8.63 8.19
N ILE A 30 -3.00 8.02 8.54
CA ILE A 30 -2.48 6.78 7.95
C ILE A 30 -3.08 5.55 8.65
N TRP A 31 -3.31 5.66 9.97
CA TRP A 31 -3.93 4.61 10.78
C TRP A 31 -5.38 5.00 11.08
N THR A 32 -6.30 4.03 11.07
CA THR A 32 -7.74 4.26 11.20
C THR A 32 -8.12 4.88 12.56
N ASN A 33 -7.38 4.57 13.62
CA ASN A 33 -7.59 5.14 14.95
C ASN A 33 -6.23 5.47 15.59
N VAL A 34 -5.69 6.64 15.22
CA VAL A 34 -4.36 7.11 15.65
C VAL A 34 -4.26 7.23 17.17
N ASP A 35 -5.33 7.61 17.86
CA ASP A 35 -5.35 7.77 19.32
C ASP A 35 -5.24 6.44 20.06
N SER A 36 -5.78 5.37 19.47
CA SER A 36 -5.65 4.01 20.00
C SER A 36 -4.30 3.34 19.72
N LEU A 37 -3.47 3.93 18.84
CA LEU A 37 -2.18 3.37 18.48
C LEU A 37 -1.26 3.35 19.72
N ASN A 38 -0.87 2.15 20.12
CA ASN A 38 -0.05 1.92 21.30
C ASN A 38 0.97 0.82 21.01
N ILE A 39 2.14 0.91 21.64
CA ILE A 39 3.19 -0.11 21.58
C ILE A 39 3.39 -0.62 23.01
N GLN A 40 3.25 -1.92 23.22
CA GLN A 40 3.35 -2.51 24.55
C GLN A 40 4.72 -2.21 25.19
N GLY A 41 4.70 -1.71 26.42
CA GLY A 41 5.93 -1.35 27.15
C GLY A 41 6.52 0.02 26.77
N CYS A 42 5.79 0.83 26.02
CA CYS A 42 6.21 2.16 25.61
C CYS A 42 5.26 3.24 26.12
N THR A 43 5.79 4.43 26.39
CA THR A 43 5.01 5.63 26.63
C THR A 43 4.87 6.43 25.34
N ARG A 44 3.65 6.82 24.99
CA ARG A 44 3.38 7.69 23.86
C ARG A 44 3.90 9.10 24.15
N GLY A 45 4.75 9.61 23.27
CA GLY A 45 5.33 10.94 23.29
C GLY A 45 4.58 11.91 22.37
N GLY A 46 5.29 12.94 21.91
CA GLY A 46 4.74 14.00 21.07
C GLY A 46 4.68 13.65 19.57
N GLU A 47 4.03 14.54 18.81
CA GLU A 47 4.06 14.54 17.35
C GLU A 47 5.31 15.29 16.84
N LYS A 48 5.97 14.74 15.82
CA LYS A 48 7.04 15.37 15.04
C LYS A 48 6.49 15.77 13.67
N SER A 49 6.66 17.05 13.33
CA SER A 49 6.24 17.57 12.03
C SER A 49 7.14 17.05 10.89
N PRO A 50 6.56 16.87 9.68
CA PRO A 50 7.34 16.49 8.50
C PRO A 50 8.31 17.61 8.08
N ILE A 51 9.42 17.21 7.45
CA ILE A 51 10.44 18.13 6.94
C ILE A 51 10.12 18.51 5.49
N ILE A 52 9.64 17.55 4.70
CA ILE A 52 9.37 17.67 3.28
C ILE A 52 7.87 17.66 3.06
N THR A 53 7.36 18.72 2.44
CA THR A 53 5.93 18.87 2.18
C THR A 53 5.56 18.72 0.70
N ASP A 54 6.51 18.73 -0.23
CA ASP A 54 6.23 18.59 -1.66
C ASP A 54 6.24 17.12 -2.10
N LEU A 55 5.12 16.43 -1.86
CA LEU A 55 4.98 15.00 -2.18
C LEU A 55 4.91 14.74 -3.69
N GLN A 56 4.23 15.61 -4.44
CA GLN A 56 3.98 15.39 -5.86
C GLN A 56 5.27 15.39 -6.68
N HIS A 57 6.21 16.28 -6.35
CA HIS A 57 7.51 16.27 -7.00
C HIS A 57 8.35 15.06 -6.58
N THR A 58 8.35 14.72 -5.28
CA THR A 58 9.20 13.64 -4.76
C THR A 58 8.74 12.24 -5.18
N PHE A 59 7.43 12.02 -5.34
CA PHE A 59 6.89 10.69 -5.65
C PHE A 59 6.62 10.45 -7.13
N LYS A 60 6.74 11.48 -7.99
CA LYS A 60 6.30 11.49 -9.40
C LYS A 60 6.78 10.30 -10.25
N ASP A 61 7.97 9.79 -9.97
CA ASP A 61 8.61 8.70 -10.73
C ASP A 61 8.95 7.49 -9.85
N ASN A 62 8.56 7.51 -8.57
CA ASN A 62 8.84 6.42 -7.66
C ASN A 62 7.65 5.46 -7.59
N LYS A 63 7.84 4.24 -8.10
CA LYS A 63 6.86 3.15 -8.02
C LYS A 63 6.72 2.58 -6.61
N GLU A 64 7.76 2.75 -5.80
CA GLU A 64 7.84 2.26 -4.42
C GLU A 64 8.26 3.37 -3.45
N PRO A 65 7.39 4.39 -3.22
CA PRO A 65 7.74 5.53 -2.39
C PRO A 65 7.72 5.21 -0.89
N ASP A 66 8.76 5.68 -0.20
CA ASP A 66 8.85 5.66 1.26
C ASP A 66 7.95 6.73 1.88
N VAL A 67 7.03 6.30 2.73
CA VAL A 67 6.24 7.17 3.61
C VAL A 67 6.83 7.06 5.01
N ASN A 68 7.74 7.97 5.32
CA ASN A 68 8.48 8.06 6.58
C ASN A 68 8.30 9.44 7.26
N CYS A 69 8.95 9.65 8.41
CA CYS A 69 8.84 10.90 9.18
C CYS A 69 9.44 12.15 8.51
N SER A 70 10.10 12.01 7.36
CA SER A 70 10.47 13.17 6.54
C SER A 70 9.26 13.74 5.82
N PHE A 71 8.27 12.92 5.47
CA PHE A 71 7.08 13.30 4.68
C PHE A 71 5.79 13.35 5.49
N ALA A 72 5.69 12.54 6.53
CA ALA A 72 4.52 12.40 7.39
C ALA A 72 4.77 13.01 8.78
N VAL A 73 3.68 13.45 9.43
CA VAL A 73 3.67 13.65 10.88
C VAL A 73 3.87 12.30 11.55
N CYS A 74 4.80 12.22 12.49
CA CYS A 74 5.09 11.00 13.22
C CYS A 74 4.79 11.13 14.71
N LEU A 75 4.32 10.06 15.33
CA LEU A 75 4.26 9.94 16.78
C LEU A 75 5.52 9.28 17.31
N GLU A 76 6.05 9.83 18.40
CA GLU A 76 7.13 9.21 19.16
C GLU A 76 6.57 8.22 20.19
N PHE A 77 7.18 7.05 20.31
CA PHE A 77 6.98 6.10 21.39
C PHE A 77 8.31 5.83 22.07
N ARG A 78 8.36 6.03 23.39
CA ARG A 78 9.57 5.83 24.20
C ARG A 78 9.43 4.56 25.03
N CYS A 79 10.30 3.59 24.78
CA CYS A 79 10.26 2.26 25.40
C CYS A 79 11.50 2.09 26.28
N THR A 80 11.42 2.55 27.53
CA THR A 80 12.53 2.44 28.49
C THR A 80 12.47 1.10 29.21
N SER A 81 13.57 0.36 29.17
CA SER A 81 13.67 -0.90 29.89
C SER A 81 15.10 -1.26 30.27
N TYR A 82 15.25 -2.03 31.34
CA TYR A 82 16.51 -2.70 31.64
C TYR A 82 16.63 -3.95 30.77
N MET A 83 17.78 -4.11 30.11
CA MET A 83 18.12 -5.28 29.31
C MET A 83 19.36 -5.95 29.90
N THR A 84 19.20 -7.15 30.44
CA THR A 84 20.33 -8.00 30.88
C THR A 84 21.15 -8.47 29.69
N ARG A 85 22.29 -9.12 29.96
CA ARG A 85 23.04 -9.84 28.93
C ARG A 85 22.13 -10.88 28.27
N ASP A 86 22.27 -11.02 26.96
CA ASP A 86 21.52 -11.90 26.06
C ASP A 86 20.00 -11.64 26.06
N ALA A 87 19.54 -10.50 26.58
CA ALA A 87 18.13 -10.14 26.56
C ALA A 87 17.66 -9.77 25.15
N ARG A 88 16.43 -10.16 24.83
CA ARG A 88 15.72 -9.82 23.60
C ARG A 88 14.39 -9.17 23.95
N ARG A 89 14.04 -8.09 23.25
CA ARG A 89 12.73 -7.44 23.33
C ARG A 89 12.20 -7.23 21.93
N VAL A 90 10.91 -7.47 21.76
CA VAL A 90 10.21 -7.23 20.49
C VAL A 90 9.14 -6.18 20.74
N TYR A 91 9.16 -5.13 19.92
CA TYR A 91 8.14 -4.09 19.88
C TYR A 91 7.32 -4.27 18.62
N THR A 92 6.01 -4.34 18.78
CA THR A 92 5.07 -4.54 17.68
C THR A 92 4.22 -3.29 17.49
N ILE A 93 4.23 -2.76 16.27
CA ILE A 93 3.33 -1.70 15.83
C ILE A 93 2.23 -2.38 15.01
N SER A 94 1.00 -2.29 15.50
CA SER A 94 -0.17 -2.91 14.87
C SER A 94 -1.36 -1.96 14.89
N GLY A 95 -2.15 -2.02 13.83
CA GLY A 95 -3.31 -1.18 13.62
C GLY A 95 -3.83 -1.33 12.19
N ASN A 96 -5.04 -0.86 11.94
CA ASN A 96 -5.61 -0.84 10.60
C ASN A 96 -5.13 0.38 9.85
N VAL A 97 -4.57 0.20 8.66
CA VAL A 97 -4.16 1.28 7.76
C VAL A 97 -5.41 1.81 7.04
N SER A 98 -5.58 3.12 7.03
CA SER A 98 -6.64 3.79 6.28
C SER A 98 -6.20 4.03 4.83
N SER A 99 -7.13 4.33 3.93
CA SER A 99 -6.81 4.66 2.53
C SER A 99 -6.73 6.16 2.24
N GLY A 100 -7.30 7.02 3.10
CA GLY A 100 -7.49 8.45 2.79
C GLY A 100 -6.20 9.25 2.59
N TRP A 101 -5.07 8.77 3.08
CA TRP A 101 -3.76 9.39 2.88
C TRP A 101 -3.16 9.10 1.50
N ILE A 102 -3.56 8.00 0.84
CA ILE A 102 -3.02 7.56 -0.46
C ILE A 102 -3.35 8.60 -1.53
N GLU A 103 -4.57 9.15 -1.51
CA GLU A 103 -5.01 10.19 -2.45
C GLU A 103 -4.11 11.44 -2.40
N GLN A 104 -3.46 11.71 -1.25
CA GLN A 104 -2.57 12.86 -1.08
C GLN A 104 -1.24 12.72 -1.84
N THR A 105 -0.92 11.51 -2.28
CA THR A 105 0.31 11.19 -3.02
C THR A 105 0.17 11.51 -4.51
N GLY A 106 -1.07 11.58 -5.02
CA GLY A 106 -1.36 11.74 -6.44
C GLY A 106 -1.07 10.50 -7.31
N LEU A 107 -0.63 9.39 -6.71
CA LEU A 107 -0.38 8.14 -7.41
C LEU A 107 -1.68 7.32 -7.50
N ARG A 108 -2.00 6.83 -8.71
CA ARG A 108 -3.17 5.98 -8.95
C ARG A 108 -2.91 4.49 -8.70
N SER A 109 -1.64 4.10 -8.80
CA SER A 109 -1.15 2.74 -8.64
C SER A 109 0.30 2.82 -8.17
N ALA A 110 0.60 2.23 -7.01
CA ALA A 110 1.94 2.21 -6.40
C ALA A 110 1.98 1.22 -5.22
N SER A 111 3.20 0.83 -4.84
CA SER A 111 3.44 0.03 -3.64
C SER A 111 4.20 0.87 -2.62
N PHE A 112 3.52 1.44 -1.64
CA PHE A 112 4.13 2.35 -0.66
C PHE A 112 4.88 1.58 0.42
N HIS A 113 6.11 1.98 0.71
CA HIS A 113 6.83 1.53 1.91
C HIS A 113 6.42 2.42 3.08
N LEU A 114 5.55 1.95 3.96
CA LEU A 114 5.25 2.65 5.21
C LEU A 114 6.39 2.38 6.20
N VAL A 115 7.23 3.37 6.46
CA VAL A 115 8.49 3.19 7.20
C VAL A 115 8.43 3.87 8.56
N SER A 116 8.41 3.06 9.61
CA SER A 116 8.72 3.53 10.98
C SER A 116 10.23 3.50 11.20
N SER A 117 10.75 4.40 12.02
CA SER A 117 12.17 4.41 12.39
C SER A 117 12.34 4.18 13.88
N ALA A 118 13.44 3.54 14.29
CA ALA A 118 13.77 3.42 15.70
C ALA A 118 15.24 3.75 15.98
N THR A 119 15.46 4.45 17.10
CA THR A 119 16.78 4.83 17.61
C THR A 119 16.96 4.34 19.04
N LEU A 120 18.22 4.27 19.47
CA LEU A 120 18.60 3.82 20.80
C LEU A 120 19.18 4.99 21.60
N GLU A 121 18.67 5.18 22.80
CA GLU A 121 19.22 6.09 23.80
C GLU A 121 19.72 5.32 25.02
N TYR A 122 20.99 5.52 25.36
CA TYR A 122 21.66 4.94 26.51
C TYR A 122 22.66 5.93 27.10
N ASP A 123 23.19 5.63 28.29
CA ASP A 123 24.18 6.46 28.96
C ASP A 123 25.54 6.39 28.22
N ASN A 124 25.76 7.35 27.32
CA ASN A 124 26.99 7.48 26.52
C ASN A 124 28.24 7.77 27.37
N ASN A 125 28.11 8.11 28.65
CA ASN A 125 29.27 8.27 29.54
C ASN A 125 29.75 6.93 30.11
N LYS A 126 28.91 5.88 30.05
CA LYS A 126 29.19 4.55 30.62
C LYS A 126 29.28 3.47 29.57
N TYR A 127 28.57 3.62 28.46
CA TYR A 127 28.43 2.62 27.42
C TYR A 127 28.73 3.20 26.06
N ILE A 128 29.20 2.34 25.15
CA ILE A 128 29.36 2.62 23.73
C ILE A 128 28.55 1.60 22.95
N PHE A 129 28.06 1.98 21.77
CA PHE A 129 27.53 0.99 20.85
C PHE A 129 28.70 0.29 20.17
N TYR A 130 28.76 -1.03 20.30
CA TYR A 130 29.79 -1.83 19.63
C TYR A 130 29.38 -2.06 18.18
N SER A 131 29.99 -1.33 17.25
CA SER A 131 29.89 -1.53 15.82
C SER A 131 31.27 -1.82 15.22
N SER A 132 31.29 -2.52 14.08
CA SER A 132 32.52 -2.73 13.30
C SER A 132 32.96 -1.49 12.53
N ASP A 133 32.08 -0.48 12.43
CA ASP A 133 32.40 0.83 11.88
C ASP A 133 33.06 1.72 12.95
N SER A 134 33.90 2.66 12.51
CA SER A 134 34.60 3.57 13.42
C SER A 134 33.71 4.63 14.08
N SER A 135 32.40 4.63 13.77
CA SER A 135 31.48 5.65 14.25
C SER A 135 30.98 5.34 15.67
N CYS A 136 30.94 4.07 16.07
CA CYS A 136 30.36 3.62 17.35
C CYS A 136 28.96 4.19 17.63
N LEU A 137 28.24 4.58 16.58
CA LEU A 137 26.89 5.12 16.68
C LEU A 137 25.90 3.97 16.56
N ALA A 138 24.90 3.96 17.44
CA ALA A 138 23.79 3.03 17.28
C ALA A 138 23.07 3.30 15.95
N PRO A 139 22.80 2.27 15.14
CA PRO A 139 22.12 2.43 13.87
C PRO A 139 20.68 2.87 14.08
N VAL A 140 20.16 3.62 13.10
CA VAL A 140 18.72 3.88 13.00
C VAL A 140 18.07 2.69 12.32
N ALA A 141 17.27 1.93 13.05
CA ALA A 141 16.51 0.82 12.48
C ALA A 141 15.33 1.35 11.67
N ARG A 142 15.06 0.70 10.52
CA ARG A 142 13.89 0.96 9.68
C ARG A 142 12.96 -0.25 9.76
N ILE A 143 11.67 -0.01 9.98
CA ILE A 143 10.66 -1.07 10.00
C ILE A 143 9.61 -0.76 8.94
N GLU A 144 9.53 -1.63 7.94
CA GLU A 144 8.80 -1.38 6.70
C GLU A 144 7.53 -2.23 6.64
N THR A 145 6.48 -1.68 6.04
CA THR A 145 5.28 -2.43 5.64
C THR A 145 4.86 -1.96 4.28
N LEU A 146 4.67 -2.91 3.36
CA LEU A 146 4.23 -2.61 2.01
C LEU A 146 2.71 -2.38 2.00
N VAL A 147 2.28 -1.29 1.37
CA VAL A 147 0.88 -0.98 1.10
C VAL A 147 0.70 -0.89 -0.41
N GLU A 148 0.10 -1.93 -0.99
CA GLU A 148 -0.14 -2.01 -2.42
C GLU A 148 -1.47 -1.37 -2.80
N VAL A 149 -1.44 -0.49 -3.81
CA VAL A 149 -2.60 0.20 -4.35
C VAL A 149 -2.71 -0.13 -5.81
N TYR A 150 -3.88 -0.68 -6.18
CA TYR A 150 -4.19 -1.06 -7.54
C TYR A 150 -5.17 -0.05 -8.14
N GLU A 151 -4.91 0.38 -9.38
CA GLU A 151 -5.88 1.16 -10.13
C GLU A 151 -7.02 0.23 -10.58
N GLU A 152 -8.27 0.63 -10.33
CA GLU A 152 -9.40 -0.11 -10.87
C GLU A 152 -9.33 -0.10 -12.41
N PRO A 153 -9.39 -1.27 -13.08
CA PRO A 153 -9.26 -1.32 -14.52
C PRO A 153 -10.43 -0.59 -15.19
N ASN A 154 -10.11 0.41 -16.02
CA ASN A 154 -11.11 1.10 -16.83
C ASN A 154 -11.49 0.25 -18.05
N LEU A 155 -12.49 -0.61 -17.86
CA LEU A 155 -13.00 -1.50 -18.91
C LEU A 155 -13.95 -0.80 -19.91
N THR A 156 -14.17 0.52 -19.79
CA THR A 156 -15.12 1.25 -20.65
C THR A 156 -14.81 1.07 -22.14
N LYS A 157 -13.52 1.12 -22.50
CA LYS A 157 -13.09 0.95 -23.90
C LYS A 157 -13.38 -0.46 -24.42
N GLU A 158 -13.19 -1.46 -23.57
CA GLU A 158 -13.41 -2.87 -23.90
C GLU A 158 -14.91 -3.18 -24.00
N ILE A 159 -15.73 -2.62 -23.09
CA ILE A 159 -17.19 -2.68 -23.14
C ILE A 159 -17.72 -2.07 -24.44
N ILE A 160 -17.26 -0.87 -24.81
CA ILE A 160 -17.68 -0.22 -26.06
C ILE A 160 -17.28 -1.08 -27.27
N GLY A 161 -16.05 -1.62 -27.28
CA GLY A 161 -15.58 -2.51 -28.34
C GLY A 161 -16.42 -3.78 -28.46
N GLY A 162 -16.74 -4.43 -27.34
CA GLY A 162 -17.58 -5.62 -27.30
C GLY A 162 -19.00 -5.37 -27.78
N VAL A 163 -19.62 -4.25 -27.39
CA VAL A 163 -20.97 -3.87 -27.83
C VAL A 163 -21.00 -3.60 -29.33
N VAL A 164 -20.07 -2.79 -29.84
CA VAL A 164 -19.99 -2.48 -31.28
C VAL A 164 -19.75 -3.74 -32.10
N GLY A 165 -18.80 -4.59 -31.67
CA GLY A 165 -18.51 -5.86 -32.33
C GLY A 165 -19.71 -6.81 -32.33
N GLY A 166 -20.40 -6.92 -31.19
CA GLY A 166 -21.61 -7.74 -31.05
C GLY A 166 -22.76 -7.27 -31.94
N LEU A 167 -22.98 -5.96 -32.04
CA LEU A 167 -24.01 -5.38 -32.92
C LEU A 167 -23.71 -5.63 -34.40
N ILE A 168 -22.45 -5.52 -34.81
CA ILE A 168 -22.03 -5.82 -36.20
C ILE A 168 -22.25 -7.29 -36.52
N LEU A 169 -21.82 -8.19 -35.63
CA LEU A 169 -22.01 -9.63 -35.80
C LEU A 169 -23.51 -9.99 -35.88
N LEU A 170 -24.32 -9.39 -35.01
CA LEU A 170 -25.77 -9.57 -35.00
C LEU A 170 -26.38 -9.15 -36.34
N ALA A 171 -26.02 -7.97 -36.85
CA ALA A 171 -26.53 -7.47 -38.13
C ALA A 171 -26.16 -8.39 -39.31
N LEU A 172 -24.92 -8.92 -39.34
CA LEU A 172 -24.48 -9.88 -40.35
C LEU A 172 -25.28 -11.19 -40.31
N MET A 173 -25.51 -11.71 -39.10
CA MET A 173 -26.32 -12.92 -38.90
C MET A 173 -27.77 -12.70 -39.33
N THR A 174 -28.38 -11.56 -38.95
CA THR A 174 -29.75 -11.22 -39.35
C THR A 174 -29.87 -11.08 -40.88
N ALA A 175 -28.91 -10.43 -41.54
CA ALA A 175 -28.91 -10.30 -43.00
C ALA A 175 -28.71 -11.65 -43.71
N GLY A 176 -27.85 -12.52 -43.18
CA GLY A 176 -27.66 -13.88 -43.69
C GLY A 176 -28.93 -14.73 -43.60
N LEU A 177 -29.58 -14.71 -42.43
CA LEU A 177 -30.86 -15.41 -42.21
C LEU A 177 -31.98 -14.85 -43.10
N ALA A 178 -32.06 -13.53 -43.28
CA ALA A 178 -33.05 -12.92 -44.17
C ALA A 178 -32.89 -13.41 -45.62
N LYS A 179 -31.65 -13.50 -46.13
CA LYS A 179 -31.38 -14.04 -47.47
C LYS A 179 -31.77 -15.52 -47.60
N MET A 180 -31.48 -16.35 -46.60
CA MET A 180 -31.86 -17.76 -46.61
C MET A 180 -33.38 -17.96 -46.55
N ASN A 181 -34.09 -17.18 -45.71
CA ASN A 181 -35.55 -17.25 -45.62
C ASN A 181 -36.24 -16.86 -46.93
N VAL A 182 -35.71 -15.85 -47.64
CA VAL A 182 -36.21 -15.48 -48.98
C VAL A 182 -35.99 -16.60 -49.98
N GLN A 183 -34.83 -17.27 -49.97
CA GLN A 183 -34.57 -18.42 -50.84
C GLN A 183 -35.50 -19.61 -50.52
N VAL A 184 -35.69 -19.92 -49.24
CA VAL A 184 -36.61 -20.99 -48.81
C VAL A 184 -38.06 -20.67 -49.21
N PHE A 185 -38.49 -19.41 -49.06
CA PHE A 185 -39.83 -18.98 -49.46
C PHE A 185 -40.03 -19.03 -50.97
N GLN A 186 -39.03 -18.63 -51.78
CA GLN A 186 -39.07 -18.82 -53.24
C GLN A 186 -39.10 -20.30 -53.63
N HIS A 187 -38.35 -21.15 -52.92
CA HIS A 187 -38.34 -22.59 -53.18
C HIS A 187 -39.67 -23.27 -52.81
N GLN A 188 -40.32 -22.83 -51.73
CA GLN A 188 -41.68 -23.27 -51.37
C GLN A 188 -42.73 -22.81 -52.39
N LEU A 189 -42.65 -21.56 -52.87
CA LEU A 189 -43.56 -21.06 -53.91
C LEU A 189 -43.46 -21.86 -55.22
N LEU A 190 -42.24 -22.22 -55.64
CA LEU A 190 -42.00 -23.09 -56.80
C LEU A 190 -42.59 -24.50 -56.58
N GLN A 191 -42.43 -25.08 -55.39
CA GLN A 191 -43.04 -26.39 -55.09
C GLN A 191 -44.56 -26.35 -55.00
N THR A 192 -45.17 -25.26 -54.51
CA THR A 192 -46.64 -25.10 -54.51
C THR A 192 -47.21 -24.87 -55.89
N SER A 193 -46.51 -24.13 -56.77
CA SER A 193 -46.94 -23.92 -58.16
C SER A 193 -46.90 -25.22 -58.99
N CYS A 194 -45.93 -26.09 -58.73
CA CYS A 194 -45.85 -27.41 -59.40
C CYS A 194 -46.94 -28.40 -58.92
N LYS A 195 -47.55 -28.17 -57.75
CA LYS A 195 -48.56 -29.08 -57.18
C LYS A 195 -50.00 -28.70 -57.55
N SER A 196 -50.22 -27.51 -58.12
CA SER A 196 -51.51 -27.05 -58.65
C SER A 196 -51.73 -27.40 -60.13
N GLU A 197 -50.74 -28.00 -60.80
CA GLU A 197 -50.81 -28.40 -62.22
C GLU A 197 -50.90 -29.93 -62.42
N LEU A 198 -51.25 -30.70 -61.38
CA LEU A 198 -51.61 -32.13 -61.46
C LEU A 198 -53.07 -32.37 -61.04
#